data_AF-A0A7C1AVS5-F1
#
_entry.id   AF-A0A7C1AVS5-F1
#
_cell.length_a   1.000
_cell.length_b   1.000
_cell.length_c   1.000
_cell.angle_alpha   90.00
_cell.angle_beta   90.00
_cell.angle_gamma   90.00
#
_symmetry.space_group_name_H-M   'P 1'
#
loop_
_entity.id
_entity.type
_entity.pdbx_description
1 polymer ?
#
loop_
_entity_poly.entity_id
_entity_poly.type
_entity_poly.pdbx_seq_one_letter_code
_entity_poly.pdbx_strand_id
1 'polypeptide(L)'
;MYIRSQIRRLSRRLLQATLFFRFALLPSVVGAATGIGTGMEGLRISSSFAWAVVVLDGLVLSIAVAFFLFNGKLRKEIARGRQGLLLEEKKFQAVFHNEQQLCGLLDPDGIVLALNRQALATAGCSERQLLGRPFPETPWWSHSAVEQKKLRRALDNIIAGHDAVRFDTIHIDSEQDVHYLDFFLNSIRNAEGELL
;
A
#
# COMPACT_ATOMS: atom_id res chain seq x y z
N MET A 1 -9.82 -11.29 -3.81
CA MET A 1 -11.28 -11.01 -3.76
C MET A 1 -12.09 -12.10 -3.05
N TYR A 2 -11.70 -13.38 -3.21
CA TYR A 2 -12.35 -14.57 -2.62
C TYR A 2 -12.50 -14.55 -1.08
N ILE A 3 -11.43 -14.24 -0.34
CA ILE A 3 -11.38 -14.24 1.13
C ILE A 3 -12.34 -13.21 1.76
N ARG A 4 -12.46 -12.01 1.17
CA ARG A 4 -13.40 -10.96 1.64
C ARG A 4 -14.87 -11.38 1.55
N SER A 5 -15.22 -12.24 0.61
CA SER A 5 -16.59 -12.76 0.45
C SER A 5 -16.91 -13.87 1.45
N GLN A 6 -15.91 -14.70 1.77
CA GLN A 6 -16.03 -15.78 2.75
C GLN A 6 -16.22 -15.23 4.16
N ILE A 7 -15.42 -14.23 4.55
CA ILE A 7 -15.52 -13.60 5.86
C ILE A 7 -16.88 -12.92 6.08
N ARG A 8 -17.44 -12.24 5.07
CA ARG A 8 -18.78 -11.62 5.17
C ARG A 8 -19.91 -12.66 5.24
N ARG A 9 -19.76 -13.79 4.54
CA ARG A 9 -20.73 -14.89 4.59
C ARG A 9 -20.68 -15.59 5.95
N LEU A 10 -19.49 -15.86 6.49
CA LEU A 10 -19.31 -16.42 7.82
C LEU A 10 -19.87 -15.48 8.90
N SER A 11 -19.55 -14.19 8.87
CA SER A 11 -20.04 -13.24 9.87
C SER A 11 -21.57 -13.13 9.86
N ARG A 12 -22.20 -13.17 8.68
CA ARG A 12 -23.67 -13.17 8.56
C ARG A 12 -24.29 -14.45 9.09
N ARG A 13 -23.71 -15.62 8.77
CA ARG A 13 -24.18 -16.92 9.27
C ARG A 13 -24.05 -17.04 10.79
N LEU A 14 -22.94 -16.56 11.36
CA LEU A 14 -22.73 -16.51 12.81
C LEU A 14 -23.75 -15.60 13.49
N LEU A 15 -23.98 -14.40 12.95
CA LEU A 15 -24.98 -13.48 13.48
C LEU A 15 -26.40 -14.08 13.42
N GLN A 16 -26.75 -14.74 12.31
CA GLN A 16 -28.04 -15.43 12.17
C GLN A 16 -28.19 -16.61 13.13
N ALA A 17 -27.15 -17.41 13.33
CA ALA A 17 -27.16 -18.54 14.26
C ALA A 17 -27.33 -18.06 15.71
N THR A 18 -26.62 -17.00 16.13
CA THR A 18 -26.76 -16.41 17.46
C THR A 18 -28.17 -15.83 17.66
N LEU A 19 -28.71 -15.11 16.67
CA LEU A 19 -30.07 -14.58 16.74
C LEU A 19 -31.12 -15.70 16.80
N PHE A 20 -30.97 -16.75 16.00
CA PHE A 20 -31.87 -17.91 16.03
C PHE A 20 -31.87 -18.59 17.39
N PHE A 21 -30.71 -18.86 17.98
CA PHE A 21 -30.61 -19.47 19.30
C PHE A 21 -31.32 -18.62 20.37
N ARG A 22 -31.09 -17.30 20.36
CA ARG A 22 -31.65 -16.37 21.34
C ARG A 22 -33.17 -16.22 21.26
N PHE A 23 -33.75 -16.26 20.06
CA PHE A 23 -35.20 -16.07 19.88
C PHE A 23 -35.99 -17.38 19.82
N ALA A 24 -35.40 -18.48 19.36
CA ALA A 24 -36.11 -19.74 19.17
C ALA A 24 -35.86 -20.76 20.29
N LEU A 25 -34.67 -20.78 20.91
CA LEU A 25 -34.27 -21.84 21.84
C LEU A 25 -34.12 -21.34 23.28
N LEU A 26 -33.61 -20.13 23.48
CA LEU A 26 -33.34 -19.57 24.81
C LEU A 26 -34.61 -19.41 25.68
N PRO A 27 -35.79 -18.99 25.15
CA PRO A 27 -37.02 -18.96 25.95
C PRO A 27 -37.46 -20.33 26.46
N SER A 28 -37.28 -21.39 25.66
CA SER A 28 -37.61 -22.77 26.05
C SER A 28 -36.68 -23.30 27.14
N VAL A 29 -35.39 -22.99 27.07
CA VAL A 29 -34.40 -23.36 28.11
C VAL A 29 -34.70 -22.66 29.43
N VAL A 30 -35.07 -21.38 29.40
CA VAL A 30 -35.46 -20.62 30.58
C VAL A 30 -36.78 -21.12 31.16
N GLY A 31 -37.78 -21.38 30.32
CA GLY A 31 -39.08 -21.93 30.74
C GLY A 31 -38.98 -23.31 31.39
N ALA A 32 -38.12 -24.20 30.85
CA ALA A 32 -37.84 -25.51 31.43
C ALA A 32 -37.18 -25.45 32.82
N ALA A 33 -36.48 -24.37 33.14
CA ALA A 33 -35.77 -24.17 34.40
C ALA A 33 -36.55 -23.39 35.47
N THR A 34 -37.51 -22.56 35.08
CA THR A 34 -38.40 -21.82 35.98
C THR A 34 -39.74 -22.52 36.21
N GLY A 35 -40.08 -23.53 35.39
CA GLY A 35 -41.34 -24.25 35.46
C GLY A 35 -42.54 -23.47 34.91
N ILE A 36 -42.31 -22.30 34.29
CA ILE A 36 -43.35 -21.45 33.71
C ILE A 36 -43.46 -21.76 32.21
N GLY A 37 -44.40 -22.65 31.87
CA GLY A 37 -45.00 -22.83 30.54
C GLY A 37 -44.07 -22.93 29.33
N THR A 38 -43.72 -24.15 28.93
CA THR A 38 -43.72 -24.61 27.51
C THR A 38 -43.98 -26.11 27.55
N GLY A 39 -44.75 -26.66 26.60
CA GLY A 39 -45.29 -28.04 26.58
C GLY A 39 -44.26 -29.18 26.44
N MET A 40 -43.16 -29.14 27.19
CA MET A 40 -42.18 -30.21 27.34
C MET A 40 -42.23 -30.76 28.78
N GLU A 41 -43.28 -31.52 29.10
CA GLU A 41 -43.52 -32.03 30.46
C GLU A 41 -42.52 -33.11 30.95
N GLY A 42 -41.43 -33.39 30.22
CA GLY A 42 -40.49 -34.48 30.55
C GLY A 42 -39.04 -34.08 30.83
N LEU A 43 -38.61 -32.85 30.54
CA LEU A 43 -37.19 -32.46 30.61
C LEU A 43 -36.96 -31.44 31.73
N ARG A 44 -36.67 -31.91 32.96
CA ARG A 44 -36.29 -31.03 34.08
C ARG A 44 -34.82 -30.62 33.97
N ILE A 45 -34.58 -29.40 33.52
CA ILE A 45 -33.25 -28.78 33.52
C ILE A 45 -33.03 -28.08 34.86
N SER A 46 -31.85 -28.27 35.49
CA SER A 46 -31.50 -27.53 36.71
C SER A 46 -31.44 -26.03 36.45
N SER A 47 -31.99 -25.21 37.35
CA SER A 47 -31.99 -23.76 37.21
C SER A 47 -30.59 -23.17 37.05
N SER A 48 -29.57 -23.75 37.70
CA SER A 48 -28.16 -23.34 37.55
C SER A 48 -27.64 -23.52 36.12
N PHE A 49 -28.10 -24.57 35.42
CA PHE A 49 -27.69 -24.84 34.03
C PHE A 49 -28.32 -23.85 33.05
N ALA A 50 -29.60 -23.50 33.24
CA ALA A 50 -30.25 -22.50 32.40
C ALA A 50 -29.62 -21.11 32.54
N TRP A 51 -29.29 -20.70 33.77
CA TRP A 51 -28.57 -19.44 33.98
C TRP A 51 -27.17 -19.45 33.33
N ALA A 52 -26.46 -20.58 33.32
CA ALA A 52 -25.18 -20.71 32.61
C ALA A 52 -25.34 -20.51 31.09
N VAL A 53 -26.39 -21.08 30.47
CA VAL A 53 -26.69 -20.89 29.04
C VAL A 53 -26.97 -19.43 28.70
N VAL A 54 -27.75 -18.73 29.55
CA VAL A 54 -28.06 -17.30 29.37
C VAL A 54 -26.79 -16.45 29.46
N VAL A 55 -25.91 -16.73 30.43
CA VAL A 55 -24.64 -16.02 30.59
C VAL A 55 -23.72 -16.25 29.40
N LEU A 56 -23.62 -17.49 28.91
CA LEU A 56 -22.81 -17.83 27.75
C LEU A 56 -23.32 -17.16 26.46
N ASP A 57 -24.64 -17.12 26.24
CA ASP A 57 -25.24 -16.43 25.09
C ASP A 57 -24.92 -14.92 25.13
N GLY A 58 -25.06 -14.30 26.31
CA GLY A 58 -24.69 -12.89 26.51
C GLY A 58 -23.21 -12.60 26.22
N LEU A 59 -22.30 -13.49 26.67
CA LEU A 59 -20.87 -13.40 26.38
C LEU A 59 -20.57 -13.53 24.88
N VAL A 60 -21.15 -14.53 24.22
CA VAL A 60 -20.99 -14.75 22.77
C VAL A 60 -21.47 -13.53 21.98
N LEU A 61 -22.62 -12.96 22.36
CA LEU A 61 -23.14 -11.76 21.72
C LEU A 61 -22.21 -10.56 21.93
N SER A 62 -21.74 -10.35 23.16
CA SER A 62 -20.81 -9.27 23.49
C SER A 62 -19.54 -9.36 22.63
N ILE A 63 -18.96 -10.56 22.53
CA ILE A 63 -17.78 -10.82 21.68
C ILE A 63 -18.11 -10.58 20.19
N ALA A 64 -19.26 -11.03 19.70
CA ALA A 64 -19.67 -10.85 18.31
C ALA A 64 -19.84 -9.36 17.94
N VAL A 65 -20.45 -8.58 18.84
CA VAL A 65 -20.61 -7.12 18.68
C VAL A 65 -19.24 -6.44 18.70
N ALA A 66 -18.39 -6.77 19.68
CA ALA A 66 -17.04 -6.23 19.78
C ALA A 66 -16.21 -6.53 18.51
N PHE A 67 -16.27 -7.78 18.03
CA PHE A 67 -15.61 -8.21 16.79
C PHE A 67 -16.12 -7.43 15.58
N PHE A 68 -17.43 -7.20 15.46
CA PHE A 68 -18.00 -6.43 14.35
C PHE A 68 -17.53 -4.96 14.37
N LEU A 69 -17.57 -4.32 15.54
CA LEU A 69 -17.09 -2.94 15.71
C LEU A 69 -15.59 -2.82 15.41
N PHE A 70 -14.79 -3.74 15.95
CA PHE A 70 -13.34 -3.79 15.72
C PHE A 70 -13.01 -3.97 14.23
N ASN A 71 -13.67 -4.92 13.55
CA ASN A 71 -13.48 -5.11 12.11
C ASN A 71 -13.91 -3.89 11.29
N GLY A 72 -14.96 -3.19 11.69
CA GLY A 72 -15.39 -1.95 11.07
C GLY A 72 -14.35 -0.85 11.18
N LYS A 73 -13.76 -0.67 12.37
CA LYS A 73 -12.70 0.31 12.63
C LYS A 73 -11.43 -0.01 11.83
N LEU A 74 -10.97 -1.25 11.88
CA LEU A 74 -9.77 -1.71 11.18
C LEU A 74 -9.88 -1.49 9.66
N ARG A 75 -11.06 -1.76 9.07
CA ARG A 75 -11.31 -1.51 7.64
C ARG A 75 -11.22 -0.03 7.29
N LYS A 76 -11.71 0.85 8.17
CA LYS A 76 -11.63 2.31 7.95
C LYS A 76 -10.19 2.79 8.02
N GLU A 77 -9.38 2.32 8.98
CA GLU A 77 -7.96 2.68 9.07
C GLU A 77 -7.17 2.20 7.86
N ILE A 78 -7.34 0.94 7.44
CA ILE A 78 -6.68 0.42 6.23
C ILE A 78 -7.10 1.21 4.99
N ALA A 79 -8.38 1.57 4.87
CA ALA A 79 -8.86 2.35 3.74
C ALA A 79 -8.26 3.77 3.74
N ARG A 80 -8.19 4.43 4.90
CA ARG A 80 -7.57 5.76 5.02
C ARG A 80 -6.09 5.74 4.68
N GLY A 81 -5.32 4.77 5.21
CA GLY A 81 -3.90 4.63 4.88
C GLY A 81 -3.67 4.43 3.39
N ARG A 82 -4.49 3.57 2.75
CA ARG A 82 -4.43 3.37 1.29
C ARG A 82 -4.79 4.63 0.50
N GLN A 83 -5.79 5.38 0.95
CA GLN A 83 -6.16 6.65 0.30
C GLN A 83 -5.06 7.70 0.44
N GLY A 84 -4.39 7.76 1.59
CA GLY A 84 -3.22 8.60 1.81
C GLY A 84 -2.11 8.28 0.81
N LEU A 85 -1.69 7.01 0.75
CA LEU A 85 -0.66 6.54 -0.19
C LEU A 85 -1.02 6.84 -1.65
N LEU A 86 -2.26 6.57 -2.06
CA LEU A 86 -2.71 6.85 -3.43
C LEU A 86 -2.75 8.34 -3.75
N LEU A 87 -3.04 9.18 -2.76
CA LEU A 87 -3.05 10.63 -2.94
C LEU A 87 -1.62 11.16 -3.06
N GLU A 88 -0.70 10.68 -2.24
CA GLU A 88 0.73 11.04 -2.32
C GLU A 88 1.32 10.60 -3.66
N GLU A 89 1.07 9.36 -4.09
CA GLU A 89 1.50 8.86 -5.39
C GLU A 89 0.96 9.74 -6.52
N LYS A 90 -0.34 10.06 -6.50
CA LYS A 90 -0.93 10.95 -7.53
C LYS A 90 -0.33 12.34 -7.54
N LYS A 91 -0.01 12.90 -6.36
CA LYS A 91 0.65 14.21 -6.26
C LYS A 91 2.05 14.15 -6.84
N PHE A 92 2.83 13.14 -6.46
CA PHE A 92 4.16 12.90 -7.03
C PHE A 92 4.09 12.80 -8.55
N GLN A 93 3.25 11.91 -9.08
CA GLN A 93 3.04 11.72 -10.51
C GLN A 93 2.64 13.02 -11.24
N ALA A 94 1.74 13.81 -10.64
CA ALA A 94 1.27 15.06 -11.22
C ALA A 94 2.37 16.14 -11.27
N VAL A 95 3.20 16.27 -10.22
CA VAL A 95 4.31 17.22 -10.21
C VAL A 95 5.43 16.74 -11.13
N PHE A 96 5.91 15.52 -10.91
CA PHE A 96 7.04 14.92 -11.62
C PHE A 96 6.85 14.89 -13.14
N HIS A 97 5.66 14.53 -13.63
CA HIS A 97 5.39 14.46 -15.07
C HIS A 97 4.95 15.78 -15.73
N ASN A 98 4.62 16.81 -14.95
CA ASN A 98 4.18 18.11 -15.49
C ASN A 98 5.30 19.16 -15.51
N GLU A 99 6.48 18.83 -14.98
CA GLU A 99 7.67 19.66 -15.08
C GLU A 99 8.26 19.63 -16.50
N GLN A 100 8.72 20.80 -16.95
CA GLN A 100 9.39 20.96 -18.25
C GLN A 100 10.86 20.51 -18.22
N GLN A 101 11.42 20.30 -17.03
CA GLN A 101 12.79 19.81 -16.86
C GLN A 101 12.86 18.30 -17.11
N LEU A 102 14.01 17.81 -17.54
CA LEU A 102 14.25 16.37 -17.65
C LEU A 102 14.63 15.86 -16.27
N CYS A 103 13.73 15.08 -15.66
CA CYS A 103 13.90 14.59 -14.31
C CYS A 103 13.93 13.05 -14.29
N GLY A 104 14.77 12.50 -13.42
CA GLY A 104 14.89 11.06 -13.20
C GLY A 104 15.27 10.75 -11.76
N LEU A 105 14.93 9.55 -11.32
CA LEU A 105 15.32 8.99 -10.03
C LEU A 105 16.15 7.73 -10.29
N LEU A 106 17.29 7.63 -9.59
CA LEU A 106 18.19 6.50 -9.65
C LEU A 106 18.22 5.82 -8.28
N ASP A 107 18.51 4.52 -8.26
CA ASP A 107 18.92 3.83 -7.04
C ASP A 107 20.42 4.09 -6.73
N PRO A 108 20.92 3.66 -5.56
CA PRO A 108 22.33 3.84 -5.19
C PRO A 108 23.34 3.19 -6.14
N ASP A 109 22.94 2.18 -6.91
CA ASP A 109 23.77 1.51 -7.90
C ASP A 109 23.77 2.24 -9.26
N GLY A 110 23.05 3.37 -9.36
CA GLY A 110 22.93 4.19 -10.57
C GLY A 110 21.97 3.61 -11.60
N ILE A 111 21.06 2.73 -11.17
CA ILE A 111 20.01 2.14 -12.00
C ILE A 111 18.79 3.06 -12.02
N VAL A 112 18.18 3.23 -13.19
CA VAL A 112 17.02 4.10 -13.37
C VAL A 112 15.77 3.49 -12.73
N LEU A 113 15.20 4.20 -11.74
CA LEU A 113 13.95 3.86 -11.06
C LEU A 113 12.73 4.59 -11.63
N ALA A 114 12.89 5.85 -12.02
CA ALA A 114 11.82 6.66 -12.58
C ALA A 114 12.36 7.71 -13.54
N LEU A 115 11.58 8.06 -14.55
CA LEU A 115 11.85 9.14 -15.50
C LEU A 115 10.56 9.89 -15.79
N ASN A 116 10.62 11.22 -15.87
CA ASN A 116 9.44 11.98 -16.19
C ASN A 116 9.10 11.90 -17.68
N ARG A 117 7.92 12.42 -18.06
CA ARG A 117 7.42 12.32 -19.44
C ARG A 117 8.33 13.08 -20.41
N GLN A 118 8.86 14.21 -19.97
CA GLN A 118 9.73 15.03 -20.79
C GLN A 118 11.05 14.30 -21.08
N ALA A 119 11.68 13.68 -20.08
CA ALA A 119 12.87 12.87 -20.30
C ALA A 119 12.59 11.78 -21.34
N LEU A 120 11.57 10.95 -21.12
CA LEU A 120 11.21 9.85 -22.03
C LEU A 120 10.97 10.35 -23.47
N ALA A 121 10.28 11.48 -23.63
CA ALA A 121 10.04 12.10 -24.93
C ALA A 121 11.35 12.51 -25.61
N THR A 122 12.27 13.15 -24.90
CA THR A 122 13.57 13.57 -25.45
C THR A 122 14.46 12.37 -25.83
N ALA A 123 14.36 11.24 -25.11
CA ALA A 123 15.07 10.01 -25.51
C ALA A 123 14.41 9.26 -26.68
N GLY A 124 13.17 9.59 -27.06
CA GLY A 124 12.41 8.83 -28.05
C GLY A 124 12.15 7.37 -27.64
N CYS A 125 12.19 7.06 -26.34
CA CYS A 125 12.09 5.70 -25.81
C CYS A 125 10.89 5.54 -24.87
N SER A 126 10.36 4.32 -24.80
CA SER A 126 9.35 3.98 -23.81
C SER A 126 9.98 3.76 -22.43
N GLU A 127 9.20 4.03 -21.38
CA GLU A 127 9.60 3.81 -19.99
C GLU A 127 10.14 2.39 -19.74
N ARG A 128 9.48 1.36 -20.28
CA ARG A 128 9.91 -0.04 -20.14
C ARG A 128 11.28 -0.33 -20.73
N GLN A 129 11.75 0.46 -21.68
CA GLN A 129 13.07 0.28 -22.27
C GLN A 129 14.18 0.86 -21.39
N LEU A 130 13.86 1.81 -20.50
CA LEU A 130 14.85 2.57 -19.74
C LEU A 130 14.85 2.24 -18.25
N LEU A 131 13.70 1.87 -17.68
CA LEU A 131 13.64 1.43 -16.28
C LEU A 131 14.50 0.18 -16.04
N GLY A 132 15.21 0.16 -14.92
CA GLY A 132 16.08 -0.95 -14.54
C GLY A 132 17.41 -0.99 -15.31
N ARG A 133 17.73 0.03 -16.12
CA ARG A 133 19.03 0.14 -16.80
C ARG A 133 20.00 1.04 -16.05
N PRO A 134 21.31 0.80 -16.16
CA PRO A 134 22.31 1.75 -15.69
C PRO A 134 22.15 3.08 -16.42
N PHE A 135 22.06 4.18 -15.66
CA PHE A 135 21.89 5.51 -16.24
C PHE A 135 22.98 5.88 -17.26
N PRO A 136 24.27 5.55 -17.06
CA PRO A 136 25.30 5.80 -18.08
C PRO A 136 25.14 5.04 -19.40
N GLU A 137 24.31 3.99 -19.44
CA GLU A 137 24.05 3.18 -20.65
C GLU A 137 22.78 3.60 -21.38
N THR A 138 22.11 4.64 -20.92
CA THR A 138 20.90 5.16 -21.55
C THR A 138 21.23 6.03 -22.78
N PRO A 139 20.27 6.21 -23.71
CA PRO A 139 20.51 6.89 -24.99
C PRO A 139 21.03 8.33 -24.88
N TRP A 140 20.72 9.04 -23.79
CA TRP A 140 21.21 10.40 -23.59
C TRP A 140 22.74 10.49 -23.54
N TRP A 141 23.43 9.46 -23.10
CA TRP A 141 24.88 9.47 -22.86
C TRP A 141 25.68 8.69 -23.90
N SER A 142 25.01 7.92 -24.77
CA SER A 142 25.69 7.02 -25.72
C SER A 142 26.44 7.75 -26.83
N HIS A 143 26.16 9.04 -27.05
CA HIS A 143 26.75 9.82 -28.13
C HIS A 143 28.18 10.30 -27.83
N SER A 144 28.61 10.35 -26.57
CA SER A 144 29.92 10.90 -26.19
C SER A 144 30.52 10.20 -24.97
N ALA A 145 31.68 9.58 -25.17
CA ALA A 145 32.46 8.98 -24.07
C ALA A 145 32.95 10.03 -23.06
N VAL A 146 33.13 11.28 -23.48
CA VAL A 146 33.53 12.38 -22.58
C VAL A 146 32.38 12.73 -21.63
N GLU A 147 31.16 12.89 -22.14
CA GLU A 147 29.98 13.17 -21.32
C GLU A 147 29.65 11.99 -20.40
N GLN A 148 29.73 10.75 -20.90
CA GLN A 148 29.56 9.56 -20.07
C GLN A 148 30.57 9.50 -18.91
N LYS A 149 31.82 9.94 -19.14
CA LYS A 149 32.85 10.00 -18.08
C LYS A 149 32.56 11.08 -17.04
N LYS A 150 32.02 12.24 -17.45
CA LYS A 150 31.56 13.27 -16.49
C LYS A 150 30.44 12.73 -15.61
N LEU A 151 29.45 12.05 -16.21
CA LEU A 151 28.35 11.45 -15.47
C LEU A 151 28.84 10.40 -14.47
N ARG A 152 29.71 9.47 -14.90
CA ARG A 152 30.26 8.43 -14.00
C ARG A 152 30.98 9.06 -12.80
N ARG A 153 31.80 10.09 -13.03
CA ARG A 153 32.43 10.85 -11.93
C ARG A 153 31.43 11.50 -10.99
N ALA A 154 30.32 12.03 -11.52
CA ALA A 154 29.27 12.61 -10.70
C ALA A 154 28.60 11.56 -9.81
N LEU A 155 28.30 10.37 -10.36
CA LEU A 155 27.78 9.23 -9.59
C LEU A 155 28.78 8.81 -8.51
N ASP A 156 30.06 8.63 -8.85
CA ASP A 156 31.10 8.25 -7.90
C ASP A 156 31.20 9.26 -6.74
N ASN A 157 31.08 10.57 -7.02
CA ASN A 157 31.11 11.61 -5.99
C ASN A 157 29.92 11.52 -5.03
N ILE A 158 28.71 11.27 -5.53
CA ILE A 158 27.50 11.10 -4.71
C ILE A 158 27.62 9.87 -3.80
N ILE A 159 28.10 8.75 -4.37
CA ILE A 159 28.35 7.51 -3.64
C ILE A 159 29.43 7.73 -2.57
N ALA A 160 30.47 8.51 -2.88
CA ALA A 160 31.51 8.89 -1.93
C ALA A 160 31.06 9.83 -0.81
N GLY A 161 29.80 10.30 -0.82
CA GLY A 161 29.21 11.08 0.27
C GLY A 161 28.94 12.55 -0.05
N HIS A 162 29.13 13.01 -1.29
CA HIS A 162 28.75 14.37 -1.67
C HIS A 162 27.22 14.49 -1.75
N ASP A 163 26.68 15.63 -1.36
CA ASP A 163 25.23 15.86 -1.37
C ASP A 163 24.70 16.16 -2.77
N ALA A 164 25.49 16.88 -3.58
CA ALA A 164 25.10 17.31 -4.91
C ALA A 164 26.32 17.49 -5.84
N VAL A 165 26.09 17.28 -7.13
CA VAL A 165 27.06 17.55 -8.22
C VAL A 165 26.33 18.27 -9.36
N ARG A 166 26.96 19.31 -9.91
CA ARG A 166 26.45 20.08 -11.06
C ARG A 166 27.51 20.16 -12.14
N PHE A 167 27.12 20.00 -13.40
CA PHE A 167 28.02 20.22 -14.54
C PHE A 167 27.25 20.47 -15.83
N ASP A 168 27.90 21.17 -16.77
CA ASP A 168 27.35 21.37 -18.12
C ASP A 168 27.58 20.14 -18.99
N THR A 169 26.53 19.76 -19.72
CA THR A 169 26.52 18.64 -20.66
C THR A 169 25.72 18.96 -21.92
N ILE A 170 25.75 18.03 -22.86
CA ILE A 170 24.97 18.10 -24.10
C ILE A 170 24.20 16.79 -24.26
N HIS A 171 22.97 16.86 -24.76
CA HIS A 171 22.23 15.71 -25.27
C HIS A 171 21.91 15.90 -26.75
N ILE A 172 21.75 14.80 -27.46
CA ILE A 172 21.35 14.77 -28.87
C ILE A 172 19.96 14.17 -28.94
N ASP A 173 19.03 14.84 -29.61
CA ASP A 173 17.68 14.32 -29.81
C ASP A 173 17.55 13.44 -31.07
N SER A 174 16.33 13.00 -31.36
CA SER A 174 16.04 12.16 -32.54
C SER A 174 16.28 12.86 -33.88
N GLU A 175 16.29 14.19 -33.91
CA GLU A 175 16.52 15.00 -35.12
C GLU A 175 18.00 15.37 -35.29
N GLN A 176 18.87 14.88 -34.41
CA GLN A 176 20.31 15.17 -34.34
C GLN A 176 20.65 16.60 -33.88
N ASP A 177 19.70 17.30 -33.25
CA ASP A 177 19.95 18.60 -32.67
C ASP A 177 20.65 18.48 -31.31
N VAL A 178 21.60 19.38 -31.08
CA VAL A 178 22.41 19.42 -29.85
C VAL A 178 21.75 20.35 -28.83
N HIS A 179 21.37 19.79 -27.70
CA HIS A 179 20.78 20.51 -26.57
C HIS A 179 21.82 20.69 -25.47
N TYR A 180 22.11 21.94 -25.13
CA TYR A 180 22.98 22.26 -23.99
C TYR A 180 22.17 22.24 -22.70
N LEU A 181 22.65 21.46 -21.74
CA LEU A 181 21.94 21.16 -20.51
C LEU A 181 22.84 21.41 -19.31
N ASP A 182 22.28 22.07 -18.33
CA ASP A 182 22.86 22.16 -17.00
C ASP A 182 22.35 20.97 -16.18
N PHE A 183 23.24 20.01 -15.94
CA PHE A 183 22.90 18.76 -15.26
C PHE A 183 23.15 18.87 -13.77
N PHE A 184 22.15 18.46 -12.98
CA PHE A 184 22.23 18.47 -11.53
C PHE A 184 21.84 17.10 -10.97
N LEU A 185 22.68 16.55 -10.10
CA LEU A 185 22.47 15.28 -9.42
C LEU A 185 22.53 15.50 -7.92
N ASN A 186 21.45 15.16 -7.22
CA ASN A 186 21.35 15.25 -5.77
C ASN A 186 21.23 13.87 -5.16
N SER A 187 21.87 13.69 -4.01
CA SER A 187 21.64 12.53 -3.15
C SER A 187 20.37 12.71 -2.32
N ILE A 188 19.63 11.63 -2.14
CA ILE A 188 18.55 11.54 -1.16
C ILE A 188 18.98 10.49 -0.14
N ARG A 189 18.99 10.87 1.14
CA ARG A 189 19.47 10.00 2.22
C ARG A 189 18.37 9.76 3.25
N ASN A 190 18.38 8.59 3.87
CA ASN A 190 17.51 8.28 5.01
C ASN A 190 18.03 8.96 6.30
N ALA A 191 17.34 8.72 7.42
CA ALA A 191 17.71 9.31 8.71
C ALA A 191 19.07 8.79 9.23
N GLU A 192 19.50 7.63 8.74
CA GLU A 192 20.74 6.95 9.05
C GLU A 192 21.91 7.41 8.14
N GLY A 193 21.65 8.24 7.12
CA GLY A 193 22.63 8.78 6.19
C GLY A 193 22.92 7.90 4.96
N GLU A 194 22.21 6.79 4.81
CA GLU A 194 22.33 5.88 3.68
C GLU A 194 21.57 6.43 2.46
N LEU A 195 22.11 6.19 1.26
CA LEU A 195 21.44 6.55 0.02
C LEU A 195 20.14 5.75 -0.15
N LEU A 196 19.07 6.45 -0.50
CA LEU A 196 17.75 5.88 -0.78
C LEU A 196 17.58 5.46 -2.25
#